data_AF-A0A9P6B9Z0-F1
#
_entry.id   AF-A0A9P6B9Z0-F1
#
_cell.length_a   1.000
_cell.length_b   1.000
_cell.length_c   1.000
_cell.angle_alpha   90.00
_cell.angle_beta   90.00
_cell.angle_gamma   90.00
#
_symmetry.space_group_name_H-M   'P 1'
#
loop_
_entity.id
_entity.type
_entity.pdbx_description
1 polymer ?
#
loop_
_entity_poly.entity_id
_entity_poly.type
_entity_poly.pdbx_seq_one_letter_code
_entity_poly.pdbx_strand_id
1 'polypeptide(L)'
;RRWDRDVIPALVRPYMAYIRLSQRGQSRTDPPPIKCSCNCRGVLKQVTAVYMDHLEYIKLQICPCAPAPLQLVQRGLFPCSPVYPALAVSLEMLEFVSTLFLHLAPNETAWSDALTTFLARRGHVFEAQDSLRRRFASALGQFQILVRVVNAEVDKQIVIARREI
;
A
#
# COMPACT_ATOMS: atom_id res chain seq x y z
N ARG A 1 4.85 10.49 12.83
CA ARG A 1 5.60 11.65 12.31
C ARG A 1 6.28 11.41 10.97
N ARG A 2 6.86 10.24 10.65
CA ARG A 2 7.51 10.01 9.34
C ARG A 2 6.53 9.71 8.20
N TRP A 3 5.42 9.05 8.50
CA TRP A 3 4.31 8.84 7.56
C TRP A 3 3.79 10.15 7.00
N ASP A 4 3.38 11.02 7.92
CA ASP A 4 2.64 12.25 7.66
C ASP A 4 3.45 13.29 6.85
N ARG A 5 4.75 13.39 7.13
CA ARG A 5 5.63 14.42 6.53
C ARG A 5 6.25 14.01 5.21
N ASP A 6 6.69 12.75 5.11
CA ASP A 6 7.57 12.33 4.01
C ASP A 6 6.88 11.30 3.11
N VAL A 7 6.31 10.25 3.71
CA VAL A 7 5.83 9.08 2.95
C VAL A 7 4.50 9.36 2.28
N ILE A 8 3.47 9.76 3.03
CA ILE A 8 2.11 9.93 2.47
C ILE A 8 2.10 10.97 1.33
N PRO A 9 2.71 12.17 1.47
CA PRO A 9 2.74 13.14 0.37
C PRO A 9 3.42 12.58 -0.89
N ALA A 10 4.50 11.81 -0.72
CA ALA A 10 5.22 11.20 -1.84
C ALA A 10 4.41 10.09 -2.55
N LEU A 11 3.46 9.46 -1.86
CA LEU A 11 2.63 8.38 -2.40
C LEU A 11 1.39 8.86 -3.16
N VAL A 12 1.00 10.13 -3.06
CA VAL A 12 -0.22 10.68 -3.71
C VAL A 12 -0.21 10.43 -5.22
N ARG A 13 0.82 10.89 -5.94
CA ARG A 13 0.92 10.73 -7.40
C ARG A 13 1.04 9.26 -7.83
N PRO A 14 1.91 8.44 -7.22
CA PRO A 14 1.98 7.00 -7.51
C PRO A 14 0.64 6.28 -7.31
N TYR A 15 -0.08 6.60 -6.25
CA TYR A 15 -1.38 6.01 -5.98
C TYR A 15 -2.44 6.44 -7.01
N MET A 16 -2.49 7.72 -7.37
CA MET A 16 -3.36 8.18 -8.46
C MET A 16 -3.05 7.47 -9.79
N ALA A 17 -1.77 7.25 -10.10
CA ALA A 17 -1.36 6.50 -11.29
C ALA A 17 -1.82 5.03 -11.21
N TYR A 18 -1.67 4.39 -10.05
CA TYR A 18 -2.17 3.04 -9.79
C TYR A 18 -3.69 2.94 -10.03
N ILE A 19 -4.48 3.86 -9.47
CA ILE A 19 -5.96 3.86 -9.63
C ILE A 19 -6.36 4.02 -11.10
N ARG A 20 -5.67 4.89 -11.85
CA ARG A 20 -5.93 5.06 -13.29
C ARG A 20 -5.69 3.77 -14.09
N LEU A 21 -4.71 2.97 -13.71
CA LEU A 21 -4.41 1.69 -14.36
C LEU A 21 -5.42 0.61 -13.96
N SER A 22 -5.79 0.53 -12.68
CA SER A 22 -6.74 -0.47 -12.18
C SER A 22 -8.14 -0.29 -12.78
N GLN A 23 -8.61 0.95 -12.94
CA GLN A 23 -9.91 1.25 -13.56
C GLN A 23 -10.00 0.86 -15.05
N ARG A 24 -8.87 0.70 -15.73
CA ARG A 24 -8.82 0.33 -17.15
C ARG A 24 -8.83 -1.18 -17.39
N GLY A 25 -8.96 -1.99 -16.33
CA GLY A 25 -8.93 -3.45 -16.42
C GLY A 25 -7.63 -4.00 -17.00
N GLN A 26 -6.55 -3.21 -17.00
CA GLN A 26 -5.27 -3.62 -17.55
C GLN A 26 -4.63 -4.66 -16.63
N SER A 27 -4.11 -5.72 -17.24
CA SER A 27 -3.36 -6.76 -16.53
C SER A 27 -2.21 -6.11 -15.76
N ARG A 28 -2.11 -6.43 -14.46
CA ARG A 28 -1.07 -5.92 -13.56
C ARG A 28 0.27 -6.52 -13.95
N THR A 29 0.95 -5.95 -14.94
CA THR A 29 2.36 -6.26 -15.19
C THR A 29 3.20 -5.59 -14.13
N ASP A 30 4.29 -6.24 -13.71
CA ASP A 30 5.25 -5.62 -12.82
C ASP A 30 5.70 -4.26 -13.38
N PRO A 31 5.60 -3.17 -12.61
CA PRO A 31 6.06 -1.87 -13.06
C PRO A 31 7.56 -1.94 -13.33
N PRO A 32 8.05 -1.24 -14.37
CA PRO A 32 9.47 -1.17 -14.62
C PRO A 32 10.19 -0.65 -13.37
N PRO A 33 11.40 -1.18 -13.08
CA PRO A 33 12.15 -0.73 -11.91
C PRO A 33 12.40 0.77 -11.98
N ILE A 34 12.24 1.46 -10.85
CA ILE A 34 12.56 2.88 -10.74
C ILE A 34 14.05 3.04 -11.02
N LYS A 35 14.39 3.68 -12.15
CA LYS A 35 15.78 3.97 -12.50
C LYS A 35 16.33 4.99 -11.50
N CYS A 36 17.38 4.66 -10.73
CA CYS A 36 18.08 5.72 -10.01
C CYS A 36 18.82 6.59 -11.02
N SER A 37 18.63 7.91 -10.93
CA SER A 37 19.47 8.91 -11.60
C SER A 37 20.81 9.13 -10.88
N CYS A 38 20.88 8.71 -9.62
CA CYS A 38 22.07 8.67 -8.80
C CYS A 38 22.75 7.31 -8.98
N ASN A 39 24.07 7.26 -9.11
CA ASN A 39 24.81 5.98 -9.20
C ASN A 39 24.89 5.27 -7.83
N CYS A 40 23.77 5.22 -7.08
CA CYS A 40 23.72 4.69 -5.73
C CYS A 40 23.78 3.17 -5.73
N ARG A 41 24.48 2.62 -4.73
CA ARG A 41 24.38 1.21 -4.39
C ARG A 41 23.13 1.04 -3.52
N GLY A 42 22.07 0.49 -4.12
CA GLY A 42 20.86 0.14 -3.40
C GLY A 42 21.08 -1.02 -2.42
N VAL A 43 20.22 -1.11 -1.42
CA VAL A 43 20.15 -2.24 -0.50
C VAL A 43 19.04 -3.17 -0.98
N LEU A 44 19.39 -4.43 -1.25
CA LEU A 44 18.41 -5.45 -1.54
C LEU A 44 17.62 -5.78 -0.27
N LYS A 45 16.29 -5.72 -0.36
CA LYS A 45 15.39 -6.07 0.74
C LYS A 45 14.27 -6.97 0.26
N GLN A 46 14.02 -8.03 1.01
CA GLN A 46 12.86 -8.90 0.81
C GLN A 46 11.69 -8.40 1.65
N VAL A 47 10.51 -8.33 1.04
CA VAL A 47 9.25 -7.92 1.64
C VAL A 47 8.22 -9.02 1.39
N THR A 48 7.50 -9.42 2.43
CA THR A 48 6.36 -10.32 2.27
C THR A 48 5.15 -9.50 1.83
N ALA A 49 4.61 -9.80 0.65
CA ALA A 49 3.40 -9.22 0.12
C ALA A 49 2.18 -10.09 0.48
N VAL A 50 1.14 -9.45 1.00
CA VAL A 50 -0.12 -10.08 1.39
C VAL A 50 -1.21 -9.74 0.39
N TYR A 51 -1.60 -10.72 -0.41
CA TYR A 51 -2.72 -10.64 -1.33
C TYR A 51 -3.96 -11.33 -0.74
N MET A 52 -5.10 -11.19 -1.40
CA MET A 52 -6.37 -11.80 -0.94
C MET A 52 -6.33 -13.32 -0.95
N ASP A 53 -5.60 -13.91 -1.89
CA ASP A 53 -5.62 -15.33 -2.22
C ASP A 53 -4.31 -16.07 -1.91
N HIS A 54 -3.19 -15.33 -1.82
CA HIS A 54 -1.85 -15.89 -1.60
C HIS A 54 -0.89 -14.90 -0.91
N LEU A 55 0.29 -15.40 -0.51
CA LEU A 55 1.44 -14.59 -0.12
C LEU A 55 2.57 -14.70 -1.16
N GLU A 56 3.31 -13.63 -1.34
CA GLU A 56 4.47 -13.60 -2.23
C GLU A 56 5.68 -12.92 -1.56
N TYR A 57 6.89 -13.34 -1.91
CA TYR A 57 8.11 -12.63 -1.50
C TYR A 57 8.63 -11.76 -2.63
N ILE A 58 8.68 -10.45 -2.38
CA ILE A 58 9.12 -9.47 -3.37
C ILE A 58 10.48 -8.92 -2.96
N LYS A 59 11.37 -8.83 -3.94
CA LYS A 59 12.71 -8.26 -3.79
C LYS A 59 12.70 -6.81 -4.27
N LEU A 60 13.05 -5.90 -3.37
CA LEU A 60 13.18 -4.47 -3.65
C LEU A 60 14.65 -4.06 -3.62
N GLN A 61 15.05 -3.22 -4.56
CA GLN A 61 16.34 -2.54 -4.53
C GLN A 61 16.13 -1.13 -3.99
N ILE A 62 16.36 -0.94 -2.69
CA ILE A 62 16.01 0.30 -1.99
C ILE A 62 17.18 1.26 -2.06
N CYS A 63 16.92 2.49 -2.50
CA CYS A 63 17.87 3.59 -2.42
C CYS A 63 17.14 4.91 -2.11
N PRO A 64 17.84 6.01 -1.78
CA PRO A 64 17.19 7.29 -1.50
C PRO A 64 16.27 7.79 -2.62
N CYS A 65 16.56 7.47 -3.89
CA CYS A 65 15.72 7.89 -5.03
C CYS A 65 14.62 6.89 -5.39
N ALA A 66 14.71 5.65 -4.91
CA ALA A 66 13.71 4.62 -5.08
C ALA A 66 13.35 4.05 -3.70
N PRO A 67 12.66 4.82 -2.84
CA PRO A 67 12.30 4.35 -1.51
C PRO A 67 11.29 3.21 -1.59
N ALA A 68 11.31 2.32 -0.59
CA ALA A 68 10.45 1.13 -0.58
C ALA A 68 8.94 1.44 -0.72
N PRO A 69 8.37 2.44 -0.01
CA PRO A 69 6.95 2.79 -0.18
C PRO A 69 6.56 3.10 -1.61
N LEU A 70 7.41 3.83 -2.34
CA LEU A 70 7.15 4.21 -3.73
C LEU A 70 7.12 2.97 -4.65
N GLN A 71 8.12 2.11 -4.50
CA GLN A 71 8.22 0.86 -5.26
C GLN A 71 7.07 -0.11 -4.99
N LEU A 72 6.56 -0.14 -3.76
CA LEU A 72 5.44 -0.99 -3.36
C LEU A 72 4.12 -0.47 -3.95
N VAL A 73 3.83 0.83 -3.84
CA VAL A 73 2.57 1.40 -4.35
C VAL A 73 2.47 1.25 -5.87
N GLN A 74 3.58 1.41 -6.59
CA GLN A 74 3.63 1.14 -8.03
C GLN A 74 3.28 -0.32 -8.38
N ARG A 75 3.56 -1.27 -7.48
CA ARG A 75 3.21 -2.70 -7.62
C ARG A 75 1.81 -3.03 -7.11
N GLY A 76 1.03 -2.04 -6.69
CA GLY A 76 -0.28 -2.28 -6.10
C GLY A 76 -0.23 -2.76 -4.65
N LEU A 77 0.86 -2.48 -3.93
CA LEU A 77 1.06 -2.86 -2.54
C LEU A 77 1.27 -1.64 -1.66
N PHE A 78 0.80 -1.70 -0.42
CA PHE A 78 1.01 -0.66 0.58
C PHE A 78 1.91 -1.17 1.71
N PRO A 79 2.97 -0.43 2.08
CA PRO A 79 3.87 -0.85 3.15
C PRO A 79 3.20 -0.82 4.52
N CYS A 80 3.53 -1.78 5.40
CA CYS A 80 3.12 -1.72 6.81
C CYS A 80 4.02 -0.83 7.68
N SER A 81 5.14 -0.33 7.13
CA SER A 81 6.13 0.51 7.84
C SER A 81 6.73 1.56 6.89
N PRO A 82 6.99 2.80 7.34
CA PRO A 82 7.35 3.90 6.45
C PRO A 82 8.78 3.84 5.89
N VAL A 83 9.69 3.12 6.55
CA VAL A 83 11.14 3.14 6.20
C VAL A 83 11.61 1.78 5.69
N TYR A 84 11.37 0.74 6.49
CA TYR A 84 11.83 -0.61 6.19
C TYR A 84 10.66 -1.58 6.36
N PRO A 85 9.75 -1.66 5.37
CA PRO A 85 8.65 -2.61 5.42
C PRO A 85 9.18 -4.02 5.29
N ALA A 86 8.91 -4.86 6.29
CA ALA A 86 9.05 -6.32 6.17
C ALA A 86 7.79 -6.96 5.55
N LEU A 87 6.66 -6.26 5.65
CA LEU A 87 5.35 -6.69 5.19
C LEU A 87 4.71 -5.55 4.38
N ALA A 88 4.02 -5.91 3.31
CA ALA A 88 3.17 -5.04 2.52
C ALA A 88 1.84 -5.73 2.22
N VAL A 89 0.77 -4.97 2.11
CA VAL A 89 -0.60 -5.49 1.86
C VAL A 89 -1.07 -4.97 0.52
N SER A 90 -1.78 -5.78 -0.27
CA SER A 90 -2.36 -5.33 -1.53
C SER A 90 -3.31 -4.14 -1.33
N LEU A 91 -3.18 -3.13 -2.20
CA LEU A 91 -4.04 -1.95 -2.19
C LEU A 91 -5.51 -2.33 -2.35
N GLU A 92 -5.78 -3.33 -3.18
CA GLU A 92 -7.11 -3.90 -3.38
C GLU A 92 -7.71 -4.47 -2.09
N MET A 93 -6.92 -5.19 -1.30
CA MET A 93 -7.37 -5.67 0.01
C MET A 93 -7.68 -4.51 0.96
N LEU A 94 -6.83 -3.49 0.99
CA LEU A 94 -7.05 -2.33 1.85
C LEU A 94 -8.27 -1.51 1.42
N GLU A 95 -8.51 -1.39 0.11
CA GLU A 95 -9.70 -0.75 -0.45
C GLU A 95 -10.96 -1.55 -0.07
N PHE A 96 -10.96 -2.86 -0.27
CA PHE A 96 -12.07 -3.74 0.12
C PHE A 96 -12.41 -3.60 1.60
N VAL A 97 -11.40 -3.68 2.49
CA VAL A 97 -11.63 -3.59 3.94
C VAL A 97 -12.07 -2.19 4.35
N SER A 98 -11.52 -1.14 3.72
CA SER A 98 -11.97 0.23 3.98
C SER A 98 -13.44 0.41 3.61
N THR A 99 -13.86 -0.12 2.45
CA THR A 99 -15.27 -0.11 2.03
C THR A 99 -16.12 -0.96 2.97
N LEU A 100 -15.66 -2.14 3.37
CA LEU A 100 -16.36 -3.02 4.31
C LEU A 100 -16.68 -2.30 5.62
N PHE A 101 -15.72 -1.54 6.16
CA PHE A 101 -15.87 -0.78 7.40
C PHE A 101 -16.77 0.47 7.26
N LEU A 102 -17.21 0.82 6.05
CA LEU A 102 -18.30 1.79 5.86
C LEU A 102 -19.68 1.15 6.04
N HIS A 103 -19.78 -0.17 5.85
CA HIS A 103 -21.03 -0.93 5.91
C HIS A 103 -21.17 -1.79 7.18
N LEU A 104 -20.09 -1.95 7.94
CA LEU A 104 -20.05 -2.70 9.18
C LEU A 104 -19.24 -1.94 10.24
N ALA A 105 -19.54 -2.17 11.52
CA ALA A 105 -18.74 -1.64 12.61
C ALA A 105 -17.27 -2.08 12.44
N PRO A 106 -16.29 -1.15 12.46
CA PRO A 106 -14.89 -1.49 12.27
C PRO A 106 -14.41 -2.46 13.34
N ASN A 107 -14.07 -3.68 12.94
CA ASN A 107 -13.50 -4.69 13.83
C ASN A 107 -12.21 -5.22 13.24
N GLU A 108 -11.14 -4.44 13.39
CA GLU A 108 -9.80 -4.78 12.92
C GLU A 108 -9.28 -6.10 13.51
N THR A 109 -9.66 -6.40 14.75
CA THR A 109 -9.28 -7.65 15.43
C THR A 109 -9.92 -8.85 14.74
N ALA A 110 -11.25 -8.87 14.62
CA ALA A 110 -11.95 -9.96 13.96
C ALA A 110 -11.53 -10.12 12.50
N TRP A 111 -11.31 -9.01 11.79
CA TRP A 111 -10.76 -9.04 10.43
C TRP A 111 -9.38 -9.69 10.38
N SER A 112 -8.45 -9.24 11.23
CA SER A 112 -7.08 -9.76 11.24
C SER A 112 -7.02 -11.23 11.64
N ASP A 113 -7.86 -11.67 12.58
CA ASP A 113 -7.95 -13.06 13.00
C ASP A 113 -8.55 -13.94 11.89
N ALA A 114 -9.58 -13.45 11.21
CA ALA A 114 -10.16 -14.12 10.05
C ALA A 114 -9.13 -14.24 8.91
N LEU A 115 -8.41 -13.17 8.60
CA LEU A 115 -7.35 -13.16 7.59
C LEU A 115 -6.22 -14.13 7.94
N THR A 116 -5.78 -14.13 9.21
CA THR A 116 -4.73 -15.04 9.70
C THR A 116 -5.19 -16.49 9.56
N THR A 117 -6.42 -16.80 9.99
CA THR A 117 -7.00 -18.14 9.90
C THR A 117 -7.15 -18.58 8.44
N PHE A 118 -7.59 -17.67 7.56
CA PHE A 118 -7.74 -17.93 6.14
C PHE A 118 -6.40 -18.23 5.46
N LEU A 119 -5.36 -17.45 5.75
CA LEU A 119 -4.01 -17.64 5.21
C LEU A 119 -3.35 -18.91 5.79
N ALA A 120 -3.55 -19.20 7.07
CA ALA A 120 -3.03 -20.42 7.70
C ALA A 120 -3.55 -21.69 7.02
N ARG A 121 -4.85 -21.72 6.64
CA ARG A 121 -5.44 -22.84 5.89
C ARG A 121 -4.83 -23.04 4.50
N ARG A 122 -4.16 -22.03 3.95
CA ARG A 122 -3.46 -22.07 2.66
C ARG A 122 -1.94 -22.30 2.81
N GLY A 123 -1.49 -22.68 4.00
CA GLY A 123 -0.08 -22.97 4.28
C GLY A 123 0.76 -21.76 4.66
N HIS A 124 0.13 -20.61 4.93
CA HIS A 124 0.82 -19.38 5.29
C HIS A 124 0.68 -19.08 6.79
N VAL A 125 1.73 -19.33 7.56
CA VAL A 125 1.75 -19.09 9.01
C VAL A 125 2.61 -17.86 9.31
N PHE A 126 2.07 -16.93 10.10
CA PHE A 126 2.83 -15.82 10.66
C PHE A 126 3.32 -16.22 12.06
N GLU A 127 4.62 -16.09 12.33
CA GLU A 127 5.25 -16.51 13.60
C GLU A 127 4.64 -15.85 14.85
N ALA A 128 4.02 -14.68 14.70
CA ALA A 128 3.28 -14.01 15.76
C ALA A 128 1.96 -13.44 15.21
N GLN A 129 0.82 -13.95 15.69
CA GLN A 129 -0.53 -13.48 15.32
C GLN A 129 -0.71 -11.97 15.61
N ASP A 130 -0.17 -11.50 16.75
CA ASP A 130 -0.15 -10.07 17.11
C ASP A 130 0.63 -9.20 16.12
N SER A 131 1.56 -9.77 15.36
CA SER A 131 2.37 -9.02 14.40
C SER A 131 1.57 -8.66 13.15
N LEU A 132 0.73 -9.57 12.62
CA LEU A 132 -0.07 -9.28 11.43
C LEU A 132 -1.15 -8.25 11.75
N ARG A 133 -1.89 -8.45 12.86
CA ARG A 133 -2.94 -7.53 13.30
C ARG A 133 -2.43 -6.09 13.42
N ARG A 134 -1.34 -5.87 14.17
CA ARG A 134 -0.78 -4.52 14.36
C ARG A 134 -0.25 -3.92 13.05
N ARG A 135 0.41 -4.72 12.22
CA ARG A 135 0.96 -4.26 10.93
C ARG A 135 -0.15 -3.91 9.94
N PHE A 136 -1.21 -4.71 9.90
CA PHE A 136 -2.37 -4.49 9.06
C PHE A 136 -3.13 -3.24 9.51
N ALA A 137 -3.46 -3.11 10.80
CA ALA A 137 -4.12 -1.91 11.35
C ALA A 137 -3.32 -0.63 11.04
N SER A 138 -2.00 -0.68 11.23
CA SER A 138 -1.10 0.42 10.85
C SER A 138 -1.18 0.74 9.36
N ALA A 139 -1.10 -0.27 8.49
CA ALA A 139 -1.21 -0.08 7.04
C ALA A 139 -2.57 0.49 6.64
N LEU A 140 -3.66 -0.03 7.19
CA LEU A 140 -5.03 0.41 6.91
C LEU A 140 -5.24 1.87 7.30
N GLY A 141 -4.85 2.26 8.52
CA GLY A 141 -4.98 3.65 8.97
C GLY A 141 -4.18 4.62 8.08
N GLN A 142 -2.96 4.24 7.68
CA GLN A 142 -2.13 5.06 6.80
C GLN A 142 -2.65 5.11 5.36
N PHE A 143 -3.20 4.02 4.86
CA PHE A 143 -3.87 3.97 3.57
C PHE A 143 -5.12 4.86 3.55
N GLN A 144 -5.95 4.82 4.60
CA GLN A 144 -7.11 5.71 4.72
C GLN A 144 -6.71 7.19 4.74
N ILE A 145 -5.59 7.54 5.38
CA ILE A 145 -5.02 8.89 5.32
C ILE A 145 -4.60 9.24 3.90
N LEU A 146 -3.89 8.35 3.19
CA LEU A 146 -3.50 8.56 1.79
C LEU A 146 -4.72 8.83 0.90
N VAL A 147 -5.77 8.02 1.01
CA VAL A 147 -7.02 8.19 0.25
C VAL A 147 -7.64 9.56 0.52
N ARG A 148 -7.72 9.98 1.79
CA ARG A 148 -8.23 11.31 2.15
C ARG A 148 -7.42 12.45 1.53
N VAL A 149 -6.09 12.36 1.55
CA VAL A 149 -5.19 13.36 0.95
C VAL A 149 -5.37 13.40 -0.57
N VAL A 150 -5.48 12.24 -1.22
CA VAL A 150 -5.71 12.10 -2.66
C VAL A 150 -7.04 12.74 -3.07
N ASN A 151 -8.13 12.43 -2.35
CA ASN A 151 -9.45 13.01 -2.62
C ASN A 151 -9.42 14.54 -2.49
N ALA A 152 -8.81 15.07 -1.42
CA ALA A 152 -8.66 16.50 -1.24
C ALA A 152 -7.84 17.17 -2.36
N GLU A 153 -6.85 16.48 -2.93
CA GLU A 153 -6.10 16.98 -4.08
C GLU A 153 -6.94 16.98 -5.36
N VAL A 154 -7.70 15.91 -5.62
CA VAL A 154 -8.62 15.84 -6.77
C VAL A 154 -9.67 16.94 -6.69
N ASP A 155 -10.27 17.17 -5.53
CA ASP A 155 -11.28 18.21 -5.32
C ASP A 155 -10.74 19.61 -5.61
N LYS A 156 -9.50 19.89 -5.20
CA LYS A 156 -8.83 21.17 -5.52
C LYS A 156 -8.67 21.36 -7.03
N GLN A 157 -8.23 20.33 -7.75
CA GLN A 157 -8.04 20.40 -9.20
C GLN A 157 -9.38 20.62 -9.92
N ILE A 158 -10.47 20.01 -9.44
CA ILE A 158 -11.82 20.24 -9.97
C ILE A 158 -12.26 21.69 -9.75
N VAL A 159 -12.02 22.26 -8.56
CA VAL A 159 -12.37 23.66 -8.27
C VAL A 159 -11.57 24.63 -9.14
N ILE A 160 -10.29 24.38 -9.38
CA ILE A 160 -9.45 25.21 -10.26
C ILE A 160 -9.99 25.17 -11.69
N ALA A 161 -10.22 23.97 -12.25
CA ALA A 161 -10.72 23.82 -13.61
C ALA A 161 -12.09 24.48 -13.83
N ARG A 162 -12.94 24.52 -12.80
CA ARG A 162 -14.25 25.22 -12.86
C ARG A 162 -14.15 26.74 -12.83
N ARG A 163 -13.02 27.33 -12.39
CA ARG A 163 -12.80 28.78 -12.35
C ARG A 163 -12.17 29.33 -13.63
N GLU A 164 -11.60 28.46 -14.46
CA GLU A 164 -10.96 28.80 -15.74
C GLU A 164 -11.93 28.76 -16.93
N ILE A 165 -13.20 28.42 -16.68
CA ILE A 165 -14.33 28.41 -17.63
C ILE A 165 -15.25 29.57 -17.30
#